data_AF-A0A4Y8P724-F1
#
_entry.id   AF-A0A4Y8P724-F1
#
_cell.length_a   1.000
_cell.length_b   1.000
_cell.length_c   1.000
_cell.angle_alpha   90.00
_cell.angle_beta   90.00
_cell.angle_gamma   90.00
#
_symmetry.space_group_name_H-M   'P 1'
#
loop_
_entity.id
_entity.type
_entity.pdbx_description
1 polymer ?
#
loop_
_entity_poly.entity_id
_entity_poly.type
_entity_poly.pdbx_seq_one_letter_code
_entity_poly.pdbx_strand_id
1 'polypeptide(L)'
;MNGFGQPHILFSSFTKIFLLFSLFISLSVSLFSAPMKFVPDLKQSQIFAEDENGVHLKYPIIINPYTIISPEALLRVIYVKPEMELLTTGLTPTENEGQKKGLAEAASRSTPAMETEPQQGAFREETPQQKEMKMIQQTVWNTGSVFYQAFDFLDAEDLRIIYKEKNKKSLSDEPINFPEGMVLAQIDSKVVIIALEENGNGYQYGLKAGDQILAINDVGINGNLSDLLSLYRKEKFGIRRTRSSLKFLVERNGENSPIEVSIPLPPSLQGSILDEPIVTEPTRKKH
;
A
#
# COMPACT_ATOMS: atom_id res chain seq x y z
N MET A 1 -34.38 -46.00 -49.35
CA MET A 1 -33.05 -45.78 -49.96
C MET A 1 -32.88 -44.28 -50.15
N ASN A 2 -31.87 -43.73 -49.45
CA ASN A 2 -30.96 -42.62 -49.79
C ASN A 2 -31.48 -41.53 -50.75
N GLY A 3 -31.39 -40.22 -50.48
CA GLY A 3 -30.60 -39.52 -49.48
C GLY A 3 -30.68 -38.00 -49.68
N PHE A 4 -30.20 -37.33 -48.63
CA PHE A 4 -29.85 -35.91 -48.42
C PHE A 4 -29.67 -34.95 -49.62
N GLY A 5 -30.16 -33.72 -49.42
CA GLY A 5 -29.68 -32.50 -50.06
C GLY A 5 -30.25 -31.26 -49.36
N GLN A 6 -29.46 -30.63 -48.49
CA GLN A 6 -29.79 -29.38 -47.77
C GLN A 6 -29.99 -28.19 -48.73
N PRO A 7 -30.91 -27.26 -48.45
CA PRO A 7 -30.82 -25.89 -48.98
C PRO A 7 -29.91 -25.02 -48.10
N HIS A 8 -28.98 -24.33 -48.75
CA HIS A 8 -28.10 -23.33 -48.16
C HIS A 8 -28.90 -22.21 -47.46
N ILE A 9 -28.61 -22.03 -46.17
CA ILE A 9 -29.05 -20.90 -45.36
C ILE A 9 -28.26 -19.67 -45.80
N LEU A 10 -28.91 -18.77 -46.52
CA LEU A 10 -28.46 -17.39 -46.72
C LEU A 10 -29.35 -16.51 -45.85
N PHE A 11 -29.05 -16.36 -44.56
CA PHE A 11 -29.53 -15.23 -43.77
C PHE A 11 -28.61 -15.00 -42.56
N SER A 12 -28.36 -13.71 -42.30
CA SER A 12 -27.76 -13.16 -41.08
C SER A 12 -26.23 -12.93 -41.05
N SER A 13 -25.76 -12.08 -41.97
CA SER A 13 -24.54 -11.27 -41.77
C SER A 13 -24.88 -9.92 -41.11
N PHE A 14 -25.63 -9.91 -40.00
CA PHE A 14 -25.88 -8.68 -39.23
C PHE A 14 -25.62 -8.80 -37.72
N THR A 15 -25.07 -9.93 -37.25
CA THR A 15 -24.89 -10.21 -35.81
C THR A 15 -23.42 -10.29 -35.39
N LYS A 16 -22.53 -9.48 -35.97
CA LYS A 16 -21.10 -9.46 -35.59
C LYS A 16 -20.47 -8.09 -35.37
N ILE A 17 -21.24 -7.00 -35.38
CA ILE A 17 -20.71 -5.64 -35.15
C ILE A 17 -21.21 -5.02 -33.82
N PHE A 18 -22.12 -5.67 -33.09
CA PHE A 18 -22.61 -5.16 -31.81
C PHE A 18 -21.92 -5.74 -30.56
N LEU A 19 -20.90 -6.59 -30.72
CA LEU A 19 -20.19 -7.27 -29.63
C LEU A 19 -18.72 -6.85 -29.50
N LEU A 20 -18.38 -5.66 -30.01
CA LEU A 20 -17.07 -5.01 -29.77
C LEU A 20 -17.18 -3.67 -29.04
N PHE A 21 -18.40 -3.21 -28.75
CA PHE A 21 -18.64 -1.99 -27.97
C PHE A 21 -19.06 -2.23 -26.51
N SER A 22 -19.06 -3.49 -26.06
CA SER A 22 -19.44 -3.88 -24.68
C SER A 22 -18.25 -4.30 -23.81
N LEU A 23 -17.01 -4.18 -24.29
CA LEU A 23 -15.80 -4.54 -23.52
C LEU A 23 -14.91 -3.33 -23.19
N PHE A 24 -15.50 -2.13 -23.09
CA PHE A 24 -14.77 -0.90 -22.78
C PHE A 24 -15.50 0.01 -21.78
N ILE A 25 -16.40 -0.55 -20.95
CA ILE A 25 -17.05 0.17 -19.86
C ILE A 25 -17.05 -0.71 -18.60
N SER A 26 -15.87 -0.98 -18.07
CA SER A 26 -15.71 -1.29 -16.65
C SER A 26 -14.29 -0.99 -16.14
N LEU A 27 -13.57 -0.07 -16.80
CA LEU A 27 -12.49 0.65 -16.14
C LEU A 27 -13.12 1.87 -15.45
N SER A 28 -14.02 1.60 -14.51
CA SER A 28 -14.31 2.55 -13.45
C SER A 28 -13.04 2.60 -12.60
N VAL A 29 -12.06 3.39 -13.06
CA VAL A 29 -10.99 3.86 -12.19
C VAL A 29 -11.72 4.64 -11.11
N SER A 30 -11.95 3.97 -9.98
CA SER A 30 -12.47 4.65 -8.80
C SER A 30 -11.32 5.56 -8.37
N LEU A 31 -11.35 6.82 -8.83
CA LEU A 31 -10.41 7.89 -8.46
C LEU A 31 -10.56 8.32 -6.99
N PHE A 32 -11.33 7.56 -6.22
CA PHE A 32 -11.52 7.72 -4.79
C PHE A 32 -11.49 6.31 -4.22
N SER A 33 -10.47 6.02 -3.43
CA SER A 33 -10.41 4.77 -2.72
C SER A 33 -11.32 4.87 -1.47
N ALA A 34 -11.96 3.75 -1.13
CA ALA A 34 -12.91 3.73 -0.02
C ALA A 34 -12.13 3.50 1.30
N PRO A 35 -12.69 3.91 2.45
CA PRO A 35 -12.12 3.56 3.74
C PRO A 35 -11.95 2.06 3.92
N MET A 36 -10.93 1.65 4.67
CA MET A 36 -10.67 0.24 4.95
C MET A 36 -11.77 -0.33 5.85
N LYS A 37 -12.55 -1.28 5.33
CA LYS A 37 -13.56 -2.02 6.09
C LYS A 37 -13.05 -3.39 6.48
N PHE A 38 -13.37 -3.81 7.70
CA PHE A 38 -12.85 -5.05 8.27
C PHE A 38 -13.96 -6.00 8.75
N VAL A 39 -13.66 -7.30 8.68
CA VAL A 39 -14.47 -8.40 9.20
C VAL A 39 -13.65 -9.21 10.20
N PRO A 40 -14.04 -9.26 11.49
CA PRO A 40 -15.04 -8.39 12.11
C PRO A 40 -14.58 -6.92 12.12
N ASP A 41 -15.50 -6.00 12.46
CA ASP A 41 -15.17 -4.60 12.69
C ASP A 41 -14.04 -4.50 13.73
N LEU A 42 -12.99 -3.72 13.43
CA LEU A 42 -11.83 -3.56 14.30
C LEU A 42 -12.20 -3.11 15.71
N LYS A 43 -13.28 -2.35 15.90
CA LYS A 43 -13.76 -1.96 17.24
C LYS A 43 -14.08 -3.16 18.12
N GLN A 44 -14.53 -4.27 17.53
CA GLN A 44 -14.85 -5.51 18.24
C GLN A 44 -13.58 -6.22 18.71
N SER A 45 -12.44 -5.97 18.05
CA SER A 45 -11.18 -6.63 18.36
C SER A 45 -10.40 -6.02 19.53
N GLN A 46 -10.77 -4.82 19.99
CA GLN A 46 -10.15 -4.14 21.13
C GLN A 46 -8.60 -4.14 21.07
N ILE A 47 -8.06 -3.77 19.91
CA ILE A 47 -6.61 -3.80 19.64
C ILE A 47 -5.84 -2.65 20.27
N PHE A 48 -6.52 -1.59 20.72
CA PHE A 48 -5.90 -0.45 21.38
C PHE A 48 -5.96 -0.58 22.91
N ALA A 49 -4.87 -0.19 23.56
CA ALA A 49 -4.78 -0.01 25.00
C ALA A 49 -4.57 1.47 25.31
N GLU A 50 -5.20 1.94 26.38
CA GLU A 50 -5.18 3.34 26.82
C GLU A 50 -4.52 3.41 28.20
N ASP A 51 -3.53 4.28 28.35
CA ASP A 51 -2.85 4.54 29.63
C ASP A 51 -2.60 6.06 29.83
N GLU A 52 -1.91 6.42 30.92
CA GLU A 52 -1.59 7.81 31.25
C GLU A 52 -0.68 8.49 30.19
N ASN A 53 0.06 7.70 29.41
CA ASN A 53 0.98 8.19 28.38
C ASN A 53 0.32 8.31 27.00
N GLY A 54 -0.87 7.70 26.82
CA GLY A 54 -1.72 7.80 25.64
C GLY A 54 -2.20 6.46 25.12
N VAL A 55 -2.36 6.37 23.79
CA VAL A 55 -2.88 5.16 23.12
C VAL A 55 -1.75 4.32 22.54
N HIS A 56 -1.80 3.02 22.79
CA HIS A 56 -0.83 2.02 22.31
C HIS A 56 -1.58 0.82 21.73
N LEU A 57 -0.85 -0.12 21.14
CA LEU A 57 -1.43 -1.41 20.75
C LEU A 57 -1.41 -2.38 21.92
N LYS A 58 -2.48 -3.18 22.08
CA LYS A 58 -2.57 -4.24 23.09
C LYS A 58 -1.58 -5.38 22.83
N TYR A 59 -1.30 -5.65 21.56
CA TYR A 59 -0.41 -6.70 21.10
C TYR A 59 0.54 -6.16 20.02
N PRO A 60 1.66 -6.84 19.74
CA PRO A 60 2.42 -6.57 18.52
C PRO A 60 1.55 -6.81 17.29
N ILE A 61 1.53 -5.88 16.33
CA ILE A 61 0.72 -5.98 15.09
C ILE A 61 1.57 -5.66 13.86
N ILE A 62 1.37 -6.42 12.78
CA ILE A 62 1.91 -6.10 11.46
C ILE A 62 1.02 -5.04 10.81
N ILE A 63 1.60 -3.89 10.46
CA ILE A 63 0.89 -2.81 9.76
C ILE A 63 1.17 -2.78 8.25
N ASN A 64 2.32 -3.34 7.85
CA ASN A 64 2.72 -3.45 6.45
C ASN A 64 3.72 -4.62 6.28
N PRO A 65 4.10 -5.01 5.04
CA PRO A 65 4.99 -6.15 4.82
C PRO A 65 6.39 -6.03 5.43
N TYR A 66 6.75 -4.90 6.05
CA TYR A 66 8.08 -4.61 6.58
C TYR A 66 8.07 -4.22 8.07
N THR A 67 6.94 -3.78 8.60
CA THR A 67 6.87 -3.11 9.90
C THR A 67 5.91 -3.81 10.86
N ILE A 68 6.43 -4.10 12.06
CA ILE A 68 5.68 -4.55 13.23
C ILE A 68 5.70 -3.40 14.25
N ILE A 69 4.53 -2.97 14.70
CA ILE A 69 4.42 -2.02 15.81
C ILE A 69 4.39 -2.80 17.12
N SER A 70 5.29 -2.44 18.04
CA SER A 70 5.35 -3.00 19.41
C SER A 70 4.19 -2.47 20.27
N PRO A 71 3.69 -3.24 21.25
CA PRO A 71 2.66 -2.76 22.19
C PRO A 71 3.15 -1.62 23.09
N GLU A 72 4.46 -1.41 23.20
CA GLU A 72 5.04 -0.28 23.93
C GLU A 72 5.18 0.99 23.06
N ALA A 73 4.75 0.94 21.80
CA ALA A 73 4.81 2.08 20.90
C ALA A 73 3.59 2.98 21.11
N LEU A 74 3.88 4.26 21.30
CA LEU A 74 2.87 5.28 21.54
C LEU A 74 2.38 5.83 20.20
N LEU A 75 1.09 5.66 19.93
CA LEU A 75 0.47 6.08 18.68
C LEU A 75 0.19 7.59 18.68
N ARG A 76 0.41 8.24 17.53
CA ARG A 76 0.27 9.70 17.37
C ARG A 76 -0.88 10.08 16.47
N VAL A 77 -0.93 9.55 15.26
CA VAL A 77 -2.00 9.87 14.30
C VAL A 77 -2.05 8.83 13.21
N ILE A 78 -3.24 8.60 12.68
CA ILE A 78 -3.45 7.97 11.37
C ILE A 78 -3.93 9.07 10.43
N TYR A 79 -3.33 9.17 9.25
CA TYR A 79 -3.62 10.22 8.28
C TYR A 79 -3.42 9.70 6.84
N VAL A 80 -3.98 10.41 5.88
CA VAL A 80 -3.70 10.20 4.45
C VAL A 80 -2.74 11.30 4.00
N LYS A 81 -1.67 10.91 3.30
CA LYS A 81 -0.76 11.91 2.75
C LYS A 81 -1.48 12.67 1.62
N PRO A 82 -1.58 14.01 1.69
CA PRO A 82 -2.19 14.75 0.60
C PRO A 82 -1.34 14.58 -0.67
N GLU A 83 -1.98 14.14 -1.76
CA GLU A 83 -1.38 14.22 -3.08
C GLU A 83 -1.18 15.71 -3.41
N MET A 84 0.07 16.15 -3.38
CA MET A 84 0.41 17.42 -3.98
C MET A 84 0.28 17.22 -5.49
N GLU A 85 -0.87 17.55 -6.06
CA GLU A 85 -0.98 17.82 -7.49
C GLU A 85 0.15 18.78 -7.82
N LEU A 86 1.19 18.27 -8.48
CA LEU A 86 2.24 19.09 -9.02
C LEU A 86 1.54 20.10 -9.94
N LEU A 87 1.47 21.35 -9.50
CA LEU A 87 1.20 22.51 -10.34
C LEU A 87 2.37 22.69 -11.31
N THR A 88 2.59 21.67 -12.15
CA THR A 88 3.25 21.76 -13.45
C THR A 88 2.19 22.02 -14.51
N THR A 89 1.28 22.97 -14.25
CA THR A 89 0.86 23.86 -15.34
C THR A 89 2.11 24.63 -15.74
N GLY A 90 2.76 24.17 -16.80
CA GLY A 90 3.86 24.88 -17.42
C GLY A 90 3.42 26.29 -17.80
N LEU A 91 3.70 27.26 -16.94
CA LEU A 91 4.01 28.61 -17.36
C LEU A 91 5.46 28.54 -17.84
N THR A 92 5.63 28.11 -19.09
CA THR A 92 6.77 28.54 -19.87
C THR A 92 6.77 30.07 -19.83
N PRO A 93 7.86 30.74 -19.39
CA PRO A 93 8.03 32.14 -19.72
C PRO A 93 8.21 32.17 -21.23
N THR A 94 7.17 32.51 -21.97
CA THR A 94 7.30 32.82 -23.38
C THR A 94 8.24 34.00 -23.51
N GLU A 95 9.47 33.73 -23.94
CA GLU A 95 10.34 34.68 -24.60
C GLU A 95 9.54 35.36 -25.71
N ASN A 96 9.16 36.61 -25.49
CA ASN A 96 8.78 37.56 -26.53
C ASN A 96 8.91 38.97 -25.98
N GLU A 97 10.15 39.39 -25.68
CA GLU A 97 10.49 40.81 -25.66
C GLU A 97 10.95 41.25 -27.06
N GLY A 98 9.97 41.60 -27.89
CA GLY A 98 10.14 42.68 -28.86
C GLY A 98 9.93 44.02 -28.16
N GLN A 99 10.95 44.52 -27.46
CA GLN A 99 10.92 45.86 -26.85
C GLN A 99 10.78 46.94 -27.93
N LYS A 100 9.68 47.70 -27.86
CA LYS A 100 9.64 49.09 -28.31
C LYS A 100 9.64 49.99 -27.06
N LYS A 101 10.83 50.51 -26.78
CA LYS A 101 11.14 51.85 -26.22
C LYS A 101 10.28 52.38 -25.06
N GLY A 102 10.98 52.52 -23.93
CA GLY A 102 11.09 53.80 -23.24
C GLY A 102 10.27 53.95 -21.98
N LEU A 103 10.82 53.52 -20.83
CA LEU A 103 10.50 54.06 -19.50
C LEU A 103 11.44 53.54 -18.38
N ALA A 104 12.68 53.12 -18.71
CA ALA A 104 13.63 52.56 -17.74
C ALA A 104 14.87 53.45 -17.50
N GLU A 105 14.74 54.77 -17.62
CA GLU A 105 15.87 55.73 -17.46
C GLU A 105 15.74 56.65 -16.23
N ALA A 106 14.92 56.31 -15.23
CA ALA A 106 14.66 57.20 -14.08
C ALA A 106 14.98 56.64 -12.69
N ALA A 107 15.78 55.57 -12.55
CA ALA A 107 16.08 55.03 -11.21
C ALA A 107 17.50 54.48 -11.02
N SER A 108 18.48 54.98 -11.78
CA SER A 108 19.90 54.67 -11.52
C SER A 108 20.65 55.93 -11.11
N ARG A 109 20.73 56.16 -9.79
CA ARG A 109 21.74 57.02 -9.16
C ARG A 109 22.26 56.32 -7.90
N SER A 110 23.53 55.91 -8.00
CA SER A 110 24.50 55.40 -7.02
C SER A 110 24.36 56.01 -5.61
N THR A 111 24.58 55.35 -4.47
CA THR A 111 25.78 54.67 -3.88
C THR A 111 25.38 54.10 -2.48
N PRO A 112 26.25 53.49 -1.64
CA PRO A 112 27.36 52.53 -1.84
C PRO A 112 27.18 51.23 -1.00
N ALA A 113 28.06 50.26 -1.21
CA ALA A 113 28.22 49.08 -0.36
C ALA A 113 28.49 49.47 1.11
N MET A 114 27.71 48.93 2.03
CA MET A 114 28.03 48.92 3.45
C MET A 114 27.88 47.47 3.94
N GLU A 115 29.03 46.87 4.26
CA GLU A 115 29.16 45.64 5.01
C GLU A 115 28.26 45.74 6.25
N THR A 116 27.24 44.90 6.32
CA THR A 116 26.57 44.59 7.58
C THR A 116 26.69 43.10 7.77
N GLU A 117 27.47 42.74 8.78
CA GLU A 117 27.50 41.42 9.39
C GLU A 117 26.08 40.82 9.48
N PRO A 118 25.91 39.49 9.34
CA PRO A 118 24.61 38.87 9.52
C PRO A 118 24.23 38.94 10.99
N GLN A 119 23.57 40.03 11.39
CA GLN A 119 22.86 40.10 12.66
C GLN A 119 21.70 39.09 12.61
N GLN A 120 21.90 38.07 13.43
CA GLN A 120 20.93 37.20 14.07
C GLN A 120 19.46 37.67 14.00
N GLY A 121 18.57 36.73 13.67
CA GLY A 121 17.16 36.80 14.12
C GLY A 121 16.11 37.08 13.06
N ALA A 122 16.28 36.61 11.82
CA ALA A 122 15.13 36.49 10.93
C ALA A 122 14.23 35.36 11.46
N PHE A 123 13.03 35.72 11.93
CA PHE A 123 11.91 34.81 12.14
C PHE A 123 11.77 33.93 10.90
N ARG A 124 12.33 32.71 10.93
CA ARG A 124 11.95 31.68 9.97
C ARG A 124 10.53 31.32 10.32
N GLU A 125 9.58 31.86 9.57
CA GLU A 125 8.21 31.38 9.63
C GLU A 125 8.23 29.87 9.34
N GLU A 126 7.81 29.08 10.33
CA GLU A 126 7.69 27.64 10.18
C GLU A 126 6.77 27.37 8.99
N THR A 127 7.22 26.53 8.04
CA THR A 127 6.38 26.14 6.91
C THR A 127 5.12 25.43 7.42
N PRO A 128 4.00 25.43 6.67
CA PRO A 128 2.80 24.70 7.06
C PRO A 128 3.09 23.24 7.45
N GLN A 129 3.97 22.58 6.70
CA GLN A 129 4.43 21.21 6.97
C GLN A 129 5.21 21.08 8.28
N GLN A 130 6.04 22.06 8.63
CA GLN A 130 6.77 22.08 9.89
C GLN A 130 5.83 22.29 11.08
N LYS A 131 4.82 23.16 10.93
CA LYS A 131 3.78 23.37 11.95
C LYS A 131 2.94 22.12 12.15
N GLU A 132 2.50 21.46 11.08
CA GLU A 132 1.75 20.20 11.15
C GLU A 132 2.56 19.09 11.81
N MET A 133 3.81 18.88 11.40
CA MET A 133 4.69 17.89 12.01
C MET A 133 4.93 18.17 13.49
N LYS A 134 5.06 19.45 13.88
CA LYS A 134 5.18 19.87 15.27
C LYS A 134 3.91 19.60 16.07
N MET A 135 2.73 19.86 15.49
CA MET A 135 1.45 19.49 16.10
C MET A 135 1.36 17.98 16.30
N ILE A 136 1.66 17.17 15.27
CA ILE A 136 1.67 15.70 15.36
C ILE A 136 2.64 15.20 16.45
N GLN A 137 3.82 15.81 16.57
CA GLN A 137 4.79 15.47 17.62
C GLN A 137 4.25 15.71 19.03
N GLN A 138 3.39 16.72 19.19
CA GLN A 138 2.81 17.13 20.48
C GLN A 138 1.48 16.45 20.76
N THR A 139 0.75 16.00 19.74
CA THR A 139 -0.55 15.35 19.90
C THR A 139 -0.37 13.98 20.55
N VAL A 140 -0.93 13.85 21.75
CA VAL A 140 -1.10 12.57 22.44
C VAL A 140 -2.59 12.35 22.61
N TRP A 141 -3.09 11.28 22.00
CA TRP A 141 -4.47 10.87 22.19
C TRP A 141 -4.61 10.12 23.50
N ASN A 142 -5.76 10.29 24.15
CA ASN A 142 -6.13 9.59 25.36
C ASN A 142 -7.13 8.45 25.11
N THR A 143 -7.68 8.34 23.89
CA THR A 143 -8.73 7.38 23.56
C THR A 143 -8.42 6.70 22.20
N GLY A 144 -8.48 5.38 22.16
CA GLY A 144 -8.25 4.55 20.98
C GLY A 144 -9.35 4.67 19.92
N SER A 145 -10.52 5.19 20.29
CA SER A 145 -11.65 5.40 19.37
C SER A 145 -11.31 6.28 18.16
N VAL A 146 -10.40 7.24 18.33
CA VAL A 146 -9.93 8.12 17.26
C VAL A 146 -9.21 7.33 16.16
N PHE A 147 -8.49 6.27 16.54
CA PHE A 147 -7.80 5.41 15.58
C PHE A 147 -8.77 4.50 14.83
N TYR A 148 -9.82 3.99 15.49
CA TYR A 148 -10.88 3.26 14.78
C TYR A 148 -11.62 4.18 13.79
N GLN A 149 -11.93 5.41 14.19
CA GLN A 149 -12.57 6.40 13.31
C GLN A 149 -11.69 6.70 12.10
N ALA A 150 -10.37 6.74 12.26
CA ALA A 150 -9.46 6.94 11.14
C ALA A 150 -9.64 5.85 10.06
N PHE A 151 -9.78 4.58 10.44
CA PHE A 151 -10.07 3.50 9.48
C PHE A 151 -11.47 3.61 8.84
N ASP A 152 -12.45 4.12 9.58
CA ASP A 152 -13.83 4.26 9.08
C ASP A 152 -14.01 5.42 8.07
N PHE A 153 -13.18 6.46 8.17
CA PHE A 153 -13.40 7.73 7.46
C PHE A 153 -12.29 8.14 6.49
N LEU A 154 -11.04 7.72 6.74
CA LEU A 154 -9.94 8.10 5.86
C LEU A 154 -9.87 7.16 4.66
N ASP A 155 -9.42 7.71 3.53
CA ASP A 155 -9.13 6.92 2.34
C ASP A 155 -8.03 5.88 2.66
N ALA A 156 -8.21 4.65 2.16
CA ALA A 156 -7.20 3.61 2.25
C ALA A 156 -5.96 3.90 1.39
N GLU A 157 -6.07 4.75 0.36
CA GLU A 157 -4.95 5.09 -0.52
C GLU A 157 -3.93 5.98 0.21
N ASP A 158 -2.69 5.48 0.35
CA ASP A 158 -1.61 6.05 1.18
C ASP A 158 -2.07 6.45 2.59
N LEU A 159 -2.85 5.58 3.24
CA LEU A 159 -3.12 5.64 4.68
C LEU A 159 -1.83 5.37 5.45
N ARG A 160 -1.51 6.20 6.43
CA ARG A 160 -0.24 6.17 7.17
C ARG A 160 -0.48 6.30 8.65
N ILE A 161 0.44 5.74 9.43
CA ILE A 161 0.47 5.86 10.88
C ILE A 161 1.78 6.46 11.36
N ILE A 162 1.66 7.40 12.29
CA ILE A 162 2.79 7.96 13.01
C ILE A 162 2.76 7.43 14.44
N TYR A 163 3.90 6.92 14.89
CA TYR A 163 4.08 6.38 16.23
C TYR A 163 5.48 6.62 16.76
N LYS A 164 5.65 6.50 18.08
CA LYS A 164 6.93 6.60 18.76
C LYS A 164 7.23 5.32 19.53
N GLU A 165 8.29 4.62 19.15
CA GLU A 165 8.77 3.49 19.95
C GLU A 165 9.40 3.98 21.27
N LYS A 166 9.17 3.25 22.36
CA LYS A 166 9.64 3.58 23.72
C LYS A 166 11.12 4.01 23.80
N ASN A 167 11.99 3.35 23.03
CA ASN A 167 13.43 3.58 23.05
C ASN A 167 13.95 4.45 21.89
N LYS A 168 13.05 5.02 21.07
CA LYS A 168 13.42 5.89 19.94
C LYS A 168 13.08 7.36 20.22
N LYS A 169 14.00 8.23 19.81
CA LYS A 169 13.81 9.69 19.91
C LYS A 169 12.98 10.23 18.74
N SER A 170 13.15 9.65 17.55
CA SER A 170 12.41 10.00 16.35
C SER A 170 11.03 9.33 16.31
N LEU A 171 10.10 9.98 15.62
CA LEU A 171 8.85 9.36 15.21
C LEU A 171 9.10 8.45 14.00
N SER A 172 8.33 7.38 13.91
CA SER A 172 8.18 6.57 12.70
C SER A 172 6.94 7.02 11.95
N ASP A 173 7.02 7.06 10.63
CA ASP A 173 5.93 7.38 9.71
C ASP A 173 5.87 6.27 8.66
N GLU A 174 4.86 5.42 8.78
CA GLU A 174 4.77 4.15 8.05
C GLU A 174 3.44 4.03 7.31
N PRO A 175 3.43 3.56 6.05
CA PRO A 175 2.19 3.24 5.37
C PRO A 175 1.50 2.05 6.05
N ILE A 176 0.17 2.08 6.05
CA ILE A 176 -0.68 0.98 6.46
C ILE A 176 -1.08 0.20 5.21
N ASN A 177 -0.66 -1.06 5.14
CA ASN A 177 -0.98 -1.98 4.04
C ASN A 177 -0.87 -3.41 4.56
N PHE A 178 -1.97 -3.92 5.12
CA PHE A 178 -1.96 -5.21 5.79
C PHE A 178 -1.61 -6.37 4.83
N PRO A 179 -0.73 -7.32 5.21
CA PRO A 179 -0.39 -8.46 4.36
C PRO A 179 -1.63 -9.24 3.93
N GLU A 180 -1.90 -9.28 2.63
CA GLU A 180 -3.12 -9.88 2.06
C GLU A 180 -4.43 -9.35 2.69
N GLY A 181 -4.43 -8.12 3.20
CA GLY A 181 -5.56 -7.54 3.93
C GLY A 181 -5.80 -8.16 5.31
N MET A 182 -4.80 -8.82 5.91
CA MET A 182 -4.91 -9.45 7.23
C MET A 182 -4.31 -8.58 8.33
N VAL A 183 -5.13 -8.23 9.34
CA VAL A 183 -4.64 -7.62 10.57
C VAL A 183 -4.10 -8.72 11.47
N LEU A 184 -2.77 -8.89 11.47
CA LEU A 184 -2.07 -9.97 12.17
C LEU A 184 -1.48 -9.49 13.49
N ALA A 185 -1.76 -10.21 14.56
CA ALA A 185 -1.20 -9.93 15.88
C ALA A 185 -0.48 -11.15 16.49
N GLN A 186 0.44 -10.89 17.42
CA GLN A 186 1.05 -11.92 18.25
C GLN A 186 0.33 -12.01 19.60
N ILE A 187 -0.38 -13.10 19.85
CA ILE A 187 -1.11 -13.33 21.10
C ILE A 187 -0.65 -14.68 21.66
N ASP A 188 -0.18 -14.71 22.91
CA ASP A 188 0.27 -15.93 23.59
C ASP A 188 1.25 -16.79 22.76
N SER A 189 2.23 -16.13 22.13
CA SER A 189 3.22 -16.76 21.22
C SER A 189 2.59 -17.47 20.01
N LYS A 190 1.44 -16.98 19.54
CA LYS A 190 0.77 -17.42 18.31
C LYS A 190 0.57 -16.22 17.39
N VAL A 191 0.67 -16.45 16.09
CA VAL A 191 0.27 -15.44 15.10
C VAL A 191 -1.19 -15.67 14.73
N VAL A 192 -2.04 -14.70 15.06
CA VAL A 192 -3.50 -14.80 14.94
C VAL A 192 -4.01 -13.71 14.00
N ILE A 193 -4.95 -14.06 13.14
CA ILE A 193 -5.71 -13.09 12.32
C ILE A 193 -6.78 -12.46 13.19
N ILE A 194 -6.67 -11.15 13.42
CA ILE A 194 -7.61 -10.40 14.26
C ILE A 194 -8.82 -9.94 13.47
N ALA A 195 -8.57 -9.44 12.26
CA ALA A 195 -9.58 -9.01 11.31
C ALA A 195 -9.03 -9.13 9.89
N LEU A 196 -9.92 -9.19 8.91
CA LEU A 196 -9.57 -9.13 7.49
C LEU A 196 -10.28 -7.97 6.83
N GLU A 197 -9.62 -7.33 5.87
CA GLU A 197 -10.27 -6.36 4.99
C GLU A 197 -11.38 -7.04 4.18
N GLU A 198 -12.58 -6.44 4.10
CA GLU A 198 -13.78 -7.00 3.44
C GLU A 198 -13.54 -7.40 1.97
N ASN A 199 -12.57 -6.74 1.31
CA ASN A 199 -12.18 -7.02 -0.08
C ASN A 199 -10.72 -7.45 -0.21
N GLY A 200 -10.03 -7.70 0.91
CA GLY A 200 -8.65 -8.14 0.92
C GLY A 200 -8.51 -9.57 0.43
N ASN A 201 -7.34 -9.91 -0.13
CA ASN A 201 -7.05 -11.25 -0.65
C ASN A 201 -7.32 -12.34 0.39
N GLY A 202 -6.88 -12.16 1.63
CA GLY A 202 -7.08 -13.15 2.69
C GLY A 202 -8.56 -13.48 2.91
N TYR A 203 -9.42 -12.46 2.93
CA TYR A 203 -10.87 -12.65 3.03
C TYR A 203 -11.43 -13.38 1.81
N GLN A 204 -11.07 -12.94 0.60
CA GLN A 204 -11.54 -13.53 -0.66
C GLN A 204 -11.17 -15.00 -0.83
N TYR A 205 -10.01 -15.43 -0.33
CA TYR A 205 -9.53 -16.81 -0.44
C TYR A 205 -9.87 -17.67 0.79
N GLY A 206 -10.65 -17.16 1.75
CA GLY A 206 -11.28 -17.96 2.80
C GLY A 206 -10.53 -18.05 4.13
N LEU A 207 -9.57 -17.15 4.38
CA LEU A 207 -9.05 -16.91 5.73
C LEU A 207 -10.11 -16.22 6.60
N LYS A 208 -10.06 -16.46 7.90
CA LYS A 208 -11.04 -15.95 8.86
C LYS A 208 -10.37 -15.36 10.09
N ALA A 209 -11.04 -14.38 10.71
CA ALA A 209 -10.63 -13.89 12.01
C ALA A 209 -10.66 -15.03 13.04
N GLY A 210 -9.65 -15.07 13.90
CA GLY A 210 -9.39 -16.15 14.84
C GLY A 210 -8.54 -17.29 14.28
N ASP A 211 -8.26 -17.34 12.97
CA ASP A 211 -7.32 -18.31 12.42
C ASP A 211 -5.90 -18.06 12.98
N GLN A 212 -5.24 -19.12 13.43
CA GLN A 212 -3.84 -19.11 13.82
C GLN A 212 -2.98 -19.57 12.65
N ILE A 213 -2.02 -18.74 12.23
CA ILE A 213 -1.09 -19.10 11.16
C ILE A 213 0.01 -20.01 11.71
N LEU A 214 0.22 -21.15 11.04
CA LEU A 214 1.22 -22.15 11.42
C LEU A 214 2.39 -22.22 10.44
N ALA A 215 2.13 -22.03 9.14
CA ALA A 215 3.15 -22.12 8.11
C ALA A 215 2.81 -21.28 6.87
N ILE A 216 3.83 -20.92 6.10
CA ILE A 216 3.70 -20.37 4.75
C ILE A 216 4.48 -21.27 3.78
N ASN A 217 3.85 -21.76 2.72
CA ASN A 217 4.46 -22.64 1.71
C ASN A 217 5.24 -23.81 2.33
N ASP A 218 4.60 -24.55 3.24
CA ASP A 218 5.15 -25.71 3.97
C ASP A 218 6.31 -25.38 4.95
N VAL A 219 6.64 -24.11 5.13
CA VAL A 219 7.65 -23.65 6.10
C VAL A 219 6.94 -23.15 7.35
N GLY A 220 7.09 -23.90 8.45
CA GLY A 220 6.52 -23.54 9.74
C GLY A 220 7.09 -22.25 10.33
N ILE A 221 6.28 -21.56 11.12
CA ILE A 221 6.69 -20.37 11.88
C ILE A 221 6.68 -20.65 13.38
N ASN A 222 7.65 -20.10 14.12
CA ASN A 222 7.80 -20.32 15.56
C ASN A 222 6.87 -19.42 16.41
N GLY A 223 5.66 -19.11 15.91
CA GLY A 223 4.69 -18.29 16.64
C GLY A 223 5.07 -16.81 16.82
N ASN A 224 6.09 -16.34 16.11
CA ASN A 224 6.57 -14.95 16.13
C ASN A 224 6.22 -14.21 14.83
N LEU A 225 5.74 -12.97 14.93
CA LEU A 225 5.46 -12.12 13.77
C LEU A 225 6.70 -11.81 12.92
N SER A 226 7.89 -11.69 13.53
CA SER A 226 9.13 -11.40 12.79
C SER A 226 9.49 -12.53 11.82
N ASP A 227 9.32 -13.78 12.25
CA ASP A 227 9.57 -14.96 11.43
C ASP A 227 8.56 -15.03 10.29
N LEU A 228 7.27 -14.83 10.62
CA LEU A 228 6.20 -14.78 9.63
C LEU A 228 6.43 -13.68 8.59
N LEU A 229 6.77 -12.46 9.01
CA LEU A 229 6.96 -11.32 8.10
C LEU A 229 8.17 -11.51 7.19
N SER A 230 9.24 -12.09 7.72
CA SER A 230 10.44 -12.42 6.94
C SER A 230 10.15 -13.51 5.91
N LEU A 231 9.42 -14.55 6.30
CA LEU A 231 8.99 -15.62 5.40
C LEU A 231 8.01 -15.10 4.34
N TYR A 232 7.00 -14.33 4.74
CA TYR A 232 6.03 -13.70 3.85
C TYR A 232 6.73 -12.88 2.78
N ARG A 233 7.67 -11.99 3.15
CA ARG A 233 8.42 -11.19 2.17
C ARG A 233 9.20 -12.03 1.18
N LYS A 234 9.90 -13.06 1.68
CA LYS A 234 10.68 -13.97 0.86
C LYS A 234 9.80 -14.67 -0.17
N GLU A 235 8.64 -15.15 0.24
CA GLU A 235 7.72 -15.91 -0.61
C GLU A 235 6.89 -15.00 -1.55
N LYS A 236 6.46 -13.83 -1.09
CA LYS A 236 5.67 -12.86 -1.87
C LYS A 236 6.51 -12.09 -2.88
N PHE A 237 7.69 -11.62 -2.48
CA PHE A 237 8.51 -10.68 -3.25
C PHE A 237 9.84 -11.28 -3.74
N GLY A 238 10.13 -12.55 -3.46
CA GLY A 238 11.36 -13.21 -3.89
C GLY A 238 11.60 -13.17 -5.40
N ILE A 239 12.85 -12.95 -5.79
CA ILE A 239 13.29 -12.80 -7.21
C ILE A 239 13.01 -14.05 -8.04
N ARG A 240 12.93 -15.23 -7.44
CA ARG A 240 12.64 -16.50 -8.13
C ARG A 240 11.24 -16.99 -7.76
N ARG A 241 10.20 -16.36 -8.31
CA ARG A 241 8.82 -16.85 -8.13
C ARG A 241 8.62 -18.09 -8.99
N THR A 242 8.93 -19.25 -8.44
CA THR A 242 8.56 -20.55 -9.05
C THR A 242 7.13 -20.94 -8.73
N ARG A 243 6.51 -20.30 -7.73
CA ARG A 243 5.16 -20.59 -7.24
C ARG A 243 4.15 -19.62 -7.83
N SER A 244 2.98 -20.14 -8.20
CA SER A 244 1.82 -19.37 -8.67
C SER A 244 0.92 -18.89 -7.54
N SER A 245 1.13 -19.37 -6.31
CA SER A 245 0.33 -19.02 -5.14
C SER A 245 1.16 -19.03 -3.84
N LEU A 246 0.67 -18.29 -2.86
CA LEU A 246 1.11 -18.25 -1.48
C LEU A 246 0.15 -19.08 -0.64
N LYS A 247 0.65 -20.15 -0.02
CA LYS A 247 -0.13 -21.08 0.79
C LYS A 247 0.05 -20.78 2.27
N PHE A 248 -1.05 -20.62 2.98
CA PHE A 248 -1.08 -20.48 4.43
C PHE A 248 -1.65 -21.76 5.04
N LEU A 249 -0.92 -22.37 5.96
CA LEU A 249 -1.46 -23.42 6.82
C LEU A 249 -1.98 -22.76 8.09
N VAL A 250 -3.27 -22.92 8.39
CA VAL A 250 -3.93 -22.29 9.54
C VAL A 250 -4.62 -23.30 10.43
N GLU A 251 -4.55 -23.09 11.74
CA GLU A 251 -5.40 -23.75 12.73
C GLU A 251 -6.64 -22.88 12.95
N ARG A 252 -7.82 -23.48 12.78
CA ARG A 252 -9.11 -22.79 12.89
C ARG A 252 -9.91 -23.36 14.05
N ASN A 253 -10.45 -22.48 14.90
CA ASN A 253 -11.29 -22.91 16.00
C ASN A 253 -12.53 -23.67 15.49
N GLY A 254 -12.81 -24.83 16.08
CA GLY A 254 -13.89 -25.73 15.68
C GLY A 254 -13.53 -26.75 14.59
N GLU A 255 -12.33 -26.68 14.01
CA GLU A 255 -11.84 -27.64 13.03
C GLU A 255 -10.85 -28.61 13.69
N ASN A 256 -10.90 -29.89 13.30
CA ASN A 256 -10.08 -30.94 13.92
C ASN A 256 -8.65 -31.02 13.36
N SER A 257 -8.37 -30.33 12.25
CA SER A 257 -7.06 -30.35 11.58
C SER A 257 -6.77 -29.01 10.92
N PRO A 258 -5.47 -28.64 10.78
CA PRO A 258 -5.10 -27.44 10.04
C PRO A 258 -5.63 -27.41 8.60
N ILE A 259 -6.00 -26.22 8.14
CA ILE A 259 -6.53 -25.95 6.80
C ILE A 259 -5.46 -25.24 5.98
N GLU A 260 -5.27 -25.66 4.73
CA GLU A 260 -4.45 -24.93 3.76
C GLU A 260 -5.32 -23.95 2.97
N VAL A 261 -4.91 -22.67 2.96
CA VAL A 261 -5.54 -21.61 2.16
C VAL A 261 -4.52 -21.08 1.14
N SER A 262 -4.88 -21.09 -0.14
CA SER A 262 -4.00 -20.68 -1.23
C SER A 262 -4.44 -19.34 -1.82
N ILE A 263 -3.55 -18.34 -1.81
CA ILE A 263 -3.76 -17.02 -2.40
C ILE A 263 -2.89 -16.91 -3.66
N PRO A 264 -3.47 -16.66 -4.85
CA PRO A 264 -2.69 -16.55 -6.08
C PRO A 264 -1.74 -15.35 -6.02
N LEU A 265 -0.54 -15.55 -6.55
CA LEU A 265 0.44 -14.49 -6.72
C LEU A 265 0.21 -13.83 -8.08
N PRO A 266 0.43 -12.50 -8.19
CA PRO A 266 0.41 -11.85 -9.49
C PRO A 266 1.49 -12.47 -10.39
N PRO A 267 1.21 -12.59 -11.70
CA PRO A 267 2.14 -13.20 -12.65
C PRO A 267 3.50 -12.49 -12.56
N SER A 268 4.59 -13.27 -12.53
CA SER A 268 5.93 -12.70 -12.66
C SER A 268 6.21 -12.39 -14.12
N LEU A 269 6.95 -11.30 -14.39
CA LEU A 269 7.41 -10.94 -15.73
C LEU A 269 8.53 -11.86 -16.27
N GLN A 270 8.83 -12.95 -15.55
CA GLN A 270 9.87 -13.90 -15.93
C GLN A 270 9.31 -14.82 -17.01
N GLY A 271 9.84 -14.65 -18.22
CA GLY A 271 9.30 -15.22 -19.45
C GLY A 271 8.93 -14.18 -20.52
N SER A 272 9.22 -12.90 -20.31
CA SER A 272 9.14 -11.90 -21.39
C SER A 272 10.15 -12.28 -22.49
N ILE A 273 9.70 -12.19 -23.75
CA ILE A 273 10.39 -12.57 -25.01
C ILE A 273 11.84 -12.02 -25.15
N LEU A 274 12.27 -11.10 -24.29
CA LEU A 274 13.60 -10.51 -24.27
C LEU A 274 14.68 -11.38 -23.60
N ASP A 275 14.30 -12.46 -22.90
CA ASP A 275 15.24 -13.32 -22.16
C ASP A 275 15.66 -14.59 -22.94
N GLU A 276 15.27 -14.74 -24.21
CA GLU A 276 15.80 -15.83 -25.04
C GLU A 276 17.25 -15.49 -25.49
N PRO A 277 18.27 -16.26 -25.07
CA PRO A 277 19.57 -16.15 -25.68
C PRO A 277 19.43 -16.57 -27.14
N ILE A 278 19.75 -15.65 -28.06
CA ILE A 278 19.91 -15.95 -29.48
C ILE A 278 20.99 -17.04 -29.57
N VAL A 279 20.59 -18.30 -29.73
CA VAL A 279 21.49 -19.40 -30.05
C VAL A 279 21.94 -19.21 -31.50
N THR A 280 22.98 -18.42 -31.71
CA THR A 280 23.80 -18.51 -32.92
C THR A 280 24.84 -19.60 -32.72
N GLU A 281 24.50 -20.85 -33.06
CA GLU A 281 25.53 -21.84 -33.40
C GLU A 281 25.61 -22.00 -34.92
N PRO A 282 26.77 -21.75 -35.54
CA PRO A 282 26.97 -22.06 -36.95
C PRO A 282 27.23 -23.56 -37.09
N THR A 283 26.33 -24.27 -37.76
CA THR A 283 26.56 -25.65 -38.21
C THR A 283 27.75 -25.71 -39.16
N ARG A 284 28.93 -26.13 -38.68
CA ARG A 284 30.01 -26.63 -39.55
C ARG A 284 29.69 -28.06 -39.96
N LYS A 285 29.21 -28.24 -41.20
CA LYS A 285 29.28 -29.53 -41.89
C LYS A 285 30.75 -29.87 -42.15
N LYS A 286 31.21 -31.01 -41.66
CA LYS A 286 32.42 -31.67 -42.18
C LYS A 286 31.97 -32.76 -43.15
N HIS A 287 32.45 -32.65 -44.38
CA HIS A 287 32.59 -33.75 -45.34
C HIS A 287 33.94 -34.43 -45.11
#